data_AF-A0A0N4XQZ7-F1
#
_entry.id   AF-A0A0N4XQZ7-F1
#
_cell.length_a   1.000
_cell.length_b   1.000
_cell.length_c   1.000
_cell.angle_alpha   90.00
_cell.angle_beta   90.00
_cell.angle_gamma   90.00
#
_symmetry.space_group_name_H-M   'P 1'
#
loop_
_entity.id
_entity.type
_entity.pdbx_description
1 polymer ?
#
loop_
_entity_poly.entity_id
_entity_poly.type
_entity_poly.pdbx_seq_one_letter_code
_entity_poly.pdbx_strand_id
1 'polypeptide(L)' 'MISSERLTGHIDQLEGFVHFEQRDPLKLWDEQIMTFCQLVSYQSFSVHQSHSS' A
#
# COMPACT_ATOMS: atom_id res chain seq x y z
N MET A 1 6.11 -20.97 9.42
CA MET A 1 5.56 -19.88 8.57
C MET A 1 6.67 -18.89 8.25
N ILE A 2 7.25 -18.24 9.26
CA ILE A 2 8.43 -17.37 9.10
C ILE A 2 9.65 -18.17 8.62
N SER A 3 10.02 -19.25 9.32
CA SER A 3 11.14 -20.13 8.92
C SER A 3 10.93 -20.86 7.59
N SER A 4 9.68 -20.98 7.15
CA SER A 4 9.33 -21.58 5.86
C SER A 4 9.13 -20.51 4.77
N GLU A 5 9.50 -19.25 5.03
CA GLU A 5 9.39 -18.10 4.11
C GLU A 5 7.98 -17.85 3.55
N ARG A 6 6.94 -18.35 4.23
CA ARG A 6 5.53 -18.14 3.86
C ARG A 6 4.92 -16.92 4.54
N LEU A 7 5.69 -16.25 5.39
CA LEU A 7 5.28 -15.09 6.17
C LEU A 7 6.53 -14.29 6.51
N THR A 8 6.62 -13.03 6.09
CA THR A 8 7.73 -12.17 6.47
C THR A 8 7.49 -11.54 7.84
N GLY A 9 8.44 -11.68 8.75
CA GLY A 9 8.35 -11.16 10.11
C GLY A 9 9.34 -11.81 11.06
N HIS A 10 9.25 -11.47 12.34
CA HIS A 10 10.04 -12.08 13.41
C HIS A 10 9.24 -12.17 14.72
N ILE A 11 9.72 -13.00 15.65
CA ILE A 11 9.12 -13.19 16.98
C ILE A 11 10.03 -12.51 18.00
N ASP A 12 9.49 -11.55 18.74
CA ASP A 12 10.12 -11.02 19.94
C ASP A 12 9.84 -11.97 21.11
N GLN A 13 10.88 -12.65 21.58
CA GLN A 13 10.76 -13.64 22.66
C GLN A 13 10.76 -13.03 24.06
N LEU A 14 11.18 -11.77 24.21
CA LEU A 14 11.21 -11.07 25.48
C LEU A 14 9.82 -10.52 25.81
N GLU A 15 9.17 -9.94 24.82
CA GLU A 15 7.84 -9.34 24.98
C GLU A 15 6.69 -10.26 24.55
N GLY A 16 7.00 -11.37 23.87
CA GLY A 16 6.00 -12.34 23.39
C GLY A 16 5.21 -11.86 22.18
N PHE A 17 5.71 -10.86 21.45
CA PHE A 17 5.07 -10.30 20.26
C PHE A 17 5.55 -10.97 18.97
N VAL A 18 4.70 -10.90 17.95
CA VAL A 18 5.06 -11.25 16.57
C VAL A 18 5.01 -9.97 15.74
N HIS A 19 6.16 -9.59 15.18
CA HIS A 19 6.27 -8.46 14.28
C HIS A 19 6.17 -8.95 12.85
N PHE A 20 5.19 -8.44 12.11
CA PHE A 20 5.09 -8.65 10.68
C PHE A 20 5.96 -7.63 9.94
N GLU A 21 6.37 -7.95 8.72
CA GLU A 21 7.08 -7.00 7.88
C GLU A 21 6.26 -5.72 7.71
N GLN A 22 6.82 -4.62 8.21
CA GLN A 22 6.25 -3.29 8.04
C GLN A 22 6.71 -2.76 6.69
N ARG A 23 5.78 -2.27 5.87
CA ARG A 23 6.15 -1.57 4.62
C ARG A 23 7.02 -0.37 4.95
N ASP A 24 8.01 -0.12 4.10
CA ASP A 24 8.81 1.10 4.15
C ASP A 24 7.85 2.32 4.12
N PRO A 25 7.84 3.16 5.16
CA PRO A 25 6.94 4.30 5.25
C PRO A 25 7.07 5.29 4.11
N LEU A 26 8.29 5.49 3.57
CA LEU A 26 8.53 6.41 2.46
C LEU A 26 7.98 5.83 1.16
N LYS A 27 8.20 4.53 0.93
CA LYS A 27 7.62 3.84 -0.22
C LYS A 27 6.10 3.85 -0.17
N LEU A 28 5.50 3.62 1.01
CA LEU A 28 4.05 3.67 1.19
C LEU A 28 3.50 5.08 0.90
N TRP A 29 4.22 6.12 1.34
CA TRP A 29 3.85 7.51 1.07
C TRP A 29 3.87 7.81 -0.44
N ASP A 30 4.91 7.40 -1.15
CA ASP A 30 5.00 7.54 -2.61
C ASP A 30 3.86 6.80 -3.33
N GLU A 31 3.59 5.55 -2.94
CA GLU A 31 2.50 4.73 -3.50
C GLU A 31 1.13 5.42 -3.32
N GLN A 32 0.90 6.02 -2.14
CA GLN A 32 -0.35 6.73 -1.85
C GLN A 32 -0.52 7.98 -2.71
N ILE A 33 0.54 8.77 -2.89
CA ILE A 33 0.52 9.95 -3.76
C ILE A 33 0.23 9.55 -5.19
N MET A 34 0.93 8.55 -5.72
CA MET A 34 0.72 8.09 -7.09
C MET A 34 -0.71 7.57 -7.31
N THR A 35 -1.22 6.76 -6.37
CA THR A 35 -2.59 6.23 -6.41
C THR A 35 -3.62 7.36 -6.44
N PHE A 36 -3.42 8.39 -5.62
CA PHE A 36 -4.29 9.56 -5.59
C PHE A 36 -4.28 10.32 -6.91
N CYS A 37 -3.10 10.60 -7.47
CA CYS A 37 -2.98 11.28 -8.77
C CYS A 37 -3.67 10.50 -9.90
N GLN A 38 -3.54 9.17 -9.91
CA GLN A 38 -4.23 8.31 -10.87
C GLN A 38 -5.75 8.38 -10.72
N LEU A 39 -6.25 8.34 -9.48
CA LEU A 39 -7.69 8.43 -9.21
C LEU A 39 -8.26 9.74 -9.73
N VAL A 40 -7.61 10.87 -9.43
CA VAL A 40 -8.04 12.19 -9.91
C VAL A 40 -8.03 12.24 -11.44
N SER A 41 -6.97 11.74 -12.07
CA SER A 41 -6.85 11.72 -13.54
C SER A 41 -7.97 10.92 -14.19
N TYR A 42 -8.30 9.75 -13.63
CA TYR A 42 -9.39 8.91 -14.10
C TYR A 42 -10.77 9.58 -13.96
N GLN A 43 -11.00 10.24 -12.81
CA GLN A 43 -12.24 10.98 -12.55
C GLN A 43 -12.40 12.15 -13.51
N SER A 44 -11.34 12.95 -13.72
CA SER A 44 -11.35 14.06 -14.68
C SER A 44 -11.65 13.60 -16.11
N PHE A 45 -11.06 12.47 -16.54
CA PHE A 45 -11.36 11.89 -17.84
C PHE A 45 -12.83 11.43 -17.97
N SER A 46 -13.36 10.80 -16.93
CA SER A 46 -14.75 10.32 -16.88
C SER A 46 -15.74 11.49 -16.93
N VAL A 47 -15.46 12.59 -16.22
CA VAL A 47 -16.26 13.83 -16.23
C VAL A 47 -16.22 14.52 -17.60
N HIS A 48 -15.07 14.53 -18.27
CA HIS A 48 -14.98 15.10 -19.62
C HIS A 48 -15.79 14.29 -20.64
N GLN A 49 -15.77 12.96 -20.59
CA GLN A 49 -16.58 12.13 -21.49
C GLN A 49 -18.09 12.33 -21.26
N SER A 50 -18.53 12.47 -20.01
CA SER A 50 -19.95 12.65 -19.71
C SER A 50 -20.52 14.02 -20.11
N HIS A 51 -19.69 15.06 -20.22
CA HIS A 51 -20.09 16.39 -20.72
C HIS A 51 -19.95 16.53 -22.25
N SER A 52 -19.29 15.57 -22.91
CA SER A 52 -19.10 15.59 -24.37
C SER A 52 -20.15 14.77 -25.13
N SER A 53 -21.11 14.16 -24.42
CA SER A 53 -22.27 13.41 -24.94
C SER A 53 -23.55 14.20 -24.74
#